data_AF-A0A3B1K350-F1
#
_entry.id   AF-A0A3B1K350-F1
#
_cell.length_a   1.000
_cell.length_b   1.000
_cell.length_c   1.000
_cell.angle_alpha   90.00
_cell.angle_beta   90.00
_cell.angle_gamma   90.00
#
_symmetry.space_group_name_H-M   'P 1'
#
loop_
_entity.id
_entity.type
_entity.pdbx_description
1 polymer ?
#
loop_
_entity_poly.entity_id
_entity_poly.type
_entity_poly.pdbx_seq_one_letter_code
_entity_poly.pdbx_strand_id
1 'polypeptide(L)'
;MAGSSKTEKYQIHVPSLEELSEVLEKGLRNNFEDAKVCVAECPDLSQAPFQFPVKGLCGKPRITDVGGVPYLIPLVHKDKVYNMNTVSKELELPGAFILGAGAVSFKTVGMNGELMPLVLTESEDKPAVNGSYFSSINPVDGKCLQEKYSERFSDCDFGLLANLFACEGKPGKVIEIRASRRKGEESLVSCMRKTMEEHYGDKTVALGGTFIIQKGKAKIHIMPQEFSSCPLNTNEDVNNWLKHFEVSAPLICQSVMVSRDPGLDLRLEHTHGFSHHVDLTEDNRRVS
;
A
#
# COMPACT_ATOMS: atom_id res chain seq x y z
N MET A 1 -0.70 -33.75 -8.23
CA MET A 1 0.24 -33.57 -7.11
C MET A 1 -0.15 -32.30 -6.38
N ALA A 2 -0.59 -32.39 -5.12
CA ALA A 2 -0.95 -31.23 -4.32
C ALA A 2 0.34 -30.44 -4.02
N GLY A 3 0.48 -29.28 -4.64
CA GLY A 3 1.63 -28.40 -4.40
C GLY A 3 1.62 -27.95 -2.94
N SER A 4 2.73 -28.16 -2.25
CA SER A 4 3.01 -27.53 -0.96
C SER A 4 2.65 -26.04 -1.05
N SER A 5 1.75 -25.57 -0.18
CA SER A 5 1.53 -24.13 0.00
C SER A 5 2.88 -23.48 0.30
N LYS A 6 3.30 -22.50 -0.52
CA LYS A 6 4.55 -21.74 -0.34
C LYS A 6 4.41 -20.60 0.68
N THR A 7 3.27 -20.50 1.33
CA THR A 7 2.91 -19.42 2.24
C THR A 7 3.46 -19.70 3.64
N GLU A 8 4.31 -18.82 4.15
CA GLU A 8 4.79 -18.85 5.53
C GLU A 8 3.92 -17.95 6.42
N LYS A 9 3.62 -18.41 7.64
CA LYS A 9 2.86 -17.63 8.63
C LYS A 9 3.74 -17.29 9.81
N TYR A 10 3.75 -16.03 10.18
CA TYR A 10 4.52 -15.53 11.31
C TYR A 10 3.61 -14.77 12.27
N GLN A 11 3.63 -15.17 13.54
CA GLN A 11 2.87 -14.49 14.58
C GLN A 11 3.64 -13.25 15.06
N ILE A 12 3.11 -12.08 14.76
CA ILE A 12 3.67 -10.80 15.22
C ILE A 12 3.15 -10.42 16.61
N HIS A 13 3.85 -9.49 17.26
CA HIS A 13 3.37 -8.86 18.48
C HIS A 13 2.21 -7.91 18.17
N VAL A 14 1.16 -7.98 18.99
CA VAL A 14 -0.05 -7.16 18.84
C VAL A 14 -0.26 -6.39 20.14
N PRO A 15 0.20 -5.14 20.23
CA PRO A 15 -0.08 -4.28 21.37
C PRO A 15 -1.57 -3.90 21.41
N SER A 16 -2.03 -3.38 22.55
CA SER A 16 -3.36 -2.77 22.63
C SER A 16 -3.46 -1.52 21.75
N LEU A 17 -4.66 -1.14 21.33
CA LEU A 17 -4.85 0.09 20.54
C LEU A 17 -4.45 1.32 21.34
N GLU A 18 -4.74 1.31 22.65
CA GLU A 18 -4.41 2.37 23.59
C GLU A 18 -2.88 2.54 23.72
N GLU A 19 -2.15 1.45 23.92
CA GLU A 19 -0.70 1.47 24.00
C GLU A 19 -0.06 1.95 22.70
N LEU A 20 -0.47 1.38 21.55
CA LEU A 20 0.08 1.78 20.25
C LEU A 20 -0.24 3.24 19.93
N SER A 21 -1.42 3.74 20.32
CA SER A 21 -1.78 5.15 20.19
C SER A 21 -0.82 6.07 20.94
N GLU A 22 -0.52 5.76 22.21
CA GLU A 22 0.41 6.55 23.02
C GLU A 22 1.84 6.54 22.45
N VAL A 23 2.30 5.37 22.03
CA VAL A 23 3.63 5.18 21.42
C VAL A 23 3.77 6.01 20.15
N LEU A 24 2.81 5.91 19.23
CA LEU A 24 2.83 6.63 17.96
C LEU A 24 2.71 8.14 18.17
N GLU A 25 1.87 8.62 19.09
CA GLU A 25 1.76 10.06 19.35
C GLU A 25 3.09 10.65 19.83
N LYS A 26 3.76 9.95 20.77
CA LYS A 26 5.06 10.38 21.29
C LYS A 26 6.10 10.50 20.17
N GLY A 27 6.19 9.51 19.29
CA GLY A 27 7.11 9.53 18.15
C GLY A 27 6.79 10.62 17.13
N LEU A 28 5.51 10.73 16.73
CA LEU A 28 5.08 11.72 15.75
C LEU A 28 5.34 13.17 16.21
N ARG A 29 5.20 13.48 17.50
CA ARG A 29 5.50 14.81 18.07
C ARG A 29 6.98 15.22 17.94
N ASN A 30 7.89 14.27 17.71
CA ASN A 30 9.28 14.59 17.42
C ASN A 30 9.46 15.07 15.97
N ASN A 31 8.60 14.64 15.04
CA ASN A 31 8.76 14.89 13.60
C ASN A 31 7.71 15.87 13.03
N PHE A 32 6.60 16.11 13.72
CA PHE A 32 5.52 17.01 13.34
C PHE A 32 5.26 18.05 14.45
N GLU A 33 4.86 19.26 14.06
CA GLU A 33 4.53 20.32 15.03
C GLU A 33 3.24 19.99 15.79
N ASP A 34 2.19 19.58 15.07
CA ASP A 34 0.99 19.00 15.68
C ASP A 34 0.93 17.52 15.34
N ALA A 35 0.76 16.71 16.38
CA ALA A 35 0.42 15.30 16.25
C ALA A 35 -0.55 14.91 17.36
N LYS A 36 -1.61 14.19 16.97
CA LYS A 36 -2.58 13.58 17.87
C LYS A 36 -2.90 12.18 17.37
N VAL A 37 -2.87 11.22 18.27
CA VAL A 37 -3.24 9.84 17.97
C VAL A 37 -4.25 9.39 19.02
N CYS A 38 -5.37 8.82 18.60
CA CYS A 38 -6.36 8.30 19.54
C CYS A 38 -7.07 7.07 19.00
N VAL A 39 -7.57 6.24 19.92
CA VAL A 39 -8.49 5.16 19.59
C VAL A 39 -9.87 5.75 19.33
N ALA A 40 -10.43 5.51 18.14
CA ALA A 40 -11.71 6.05 17.71
C ALA A 40 -12.52 5.00 16.95
N GLU A 41 -13.84 5.21 16.85
CA GLU A 41 -14.67 4.43 15.93
C GLU A 41 -14.25 4.72 14.49
N CYS A 42 -14.05 3.66 13.70
CA CYS A 42 -13.72 3.77 12.29
C CYS A 42 -14.85 4.51 11.57
N PRO A 43 -14.56 5.58 10.80
CA PRO A 43 -15.58 6.23 9.99
C PRO A 43 -16.09 5.24 8.93
N ASP A 44 -17.32 5.46 8.43
CA ASP A 44 -17.85 4.61 7.36
C ASP A 44 -17.04 4.83 6.07
N LEU A 45 -16.13 3.89 5.77
CA LEU A 45 -15.22 3.98 4.63
C LEU A 45 -15.90 3.81 3.28
N SER A 46 -17.18 3.40 3.24
CA SER A 46 -17.98 3.40 2.00
C SER A 46 -18.36 4.81 1.56
N GLN A 47 -18.23 5.79 2.46
CA GLN A 47 -18.56 7.18 2.20
C GLN A 47 -17.35 7.97 1.68
N ALA A 48 -17.63 9.17 1.17
CA ALA A 48 -16.58 10.12 0.84
C ALA A 48 -15.71 10.44 2.08
N PRO A 49 -14.39 10.63 1.90
CA PRO A 49 -13.67 10.65 0.63
C PRO A 49 -13.17 9.26 0.17
N PHE A 50 -13.29 8.22 0.99
CA PHE A 50 -12.68 6.91 0.71
C PHE A 50 -13.40 6.11 -0.37
N GLN A 51 -14.74 6.00 -0.29
CA GLN A 51 -15.57 5.23 -1.22
C GLN A 51 -15.12 3.77 -1.41
N PHE A 52 -14.69 3.13 -0.33
CA PHE A 52 -14.26 1.73 -0.33
C PHE A 52 -15.45 0.77 -0.48
N PRO A 53 -15.23 -0.48 -0.93
CA PRO A 53 -16.29 -1.50 -1.01
C PRO A 53 -16.76 -2.02 0.36
N VAL A 54 -16.23 -1.49 1.47
CA VAL A 54 -16.54 -1.89 2.85
C VAL A 54 -16.67 -0.69 3.78
N LYS A 55 -17.23 -0.91 4.97
CA LYS A 55 -17.50 0.16 5.95
C LYS A 55 -16.36 0.44 6.92
N GLY A 56 -15.39 -0.46 7.07
CA GLY A 56 -14.31 -0.27 8.03
C GLY A 56 -13.10 -1.17 7.77
N LEU A 57 -12.14 -1.17 8.70
CA LEU A 57 -10.87 -1.91 8.61
C LEU A 57 -10.71 -2.96 9.71
N CYS A 58 -11.80 -3.31 10.39
CA CYS A 58 -11.75 -4.22 11.54
C CYS A 58 -12.10 -5.66 11.15
N GLY A 59 -11.73 -6.58 12.05
CA GLY A 59 -11.98 -8.01 11.94
C GLY A 59 -10.79 -8.77 11.36
N LYS A 60 -10.19 -9.63 12.20
CA LYS A 60 -9.07 -10.54 11.86
C LYS A 60 -7.99 -9.93 10.94
N PRO A 61 -7.38 -8.77 11.32
CA PRO A 61 -6.40 -8.11 10.48
C PRO A 61 -5.14 -8.96 10.27
N ARG A 62 -4.58 -8.93 9.07
CA ARG A 62 -3.31 -9.56 8.68
C ARG A 62 -2.55 -8.65 7.73
N ILE A 63 -1.22 -8.61 7.86
CA ILE A 63 -0.34 -8.09 6.81
C ILE A 63 0.11 -9.26 5.94
N THR A 64 0.27 -9.01 4.65
CA THR A 64 0.64 -10.02 3.67
C THR A 64 1.64 -9.42 2.69
N ASP A 65 2.77 -10.12 2.51
CA ASP A 65 3.80 -9.79 1.54
C ASP A 65 3.80 -10.89 0.48
N VAL A 66 3.52 -10.54 -0.78
CA VAL A 66 3.44 -11.49 -1.89
C VAL A 66 4.45 -11.11 -2.93
N GLY A 67 5.31 -12.06 -3.31
CA GLY A 67 6.33 -11.85 -4.33
C GLY A 67 7.47 -10.98 -3.79
N GLY A 68 7.90 -9.98 -4.56
CA GLY A 68 8.90 -9.02 -4.09
C GLY A 68 9.60 -8.26 -5.21
N VAL A 69 10.34 -7.23 -4.82
CA VAL A 69 11.21 -6.47 -5.74
C VAL A 69 12.20 -7.36 -6.52
N PRO A 70 12.71 -8.49 -5.97
CA PRO A 70 13.53 -9.43 -6.74
C PRO A 70 12.84 -10.08 -7.97
N TYR A 71 11.52 -9.97 -8.12
CA TYR A 71 10.82 -10.38 -9.34
C TYR A 71 10.67 -9.24 -10.35
N LEU A 72 10.92 -7.99 -9.94
CA LEU A 72 10.97 -6.83 -10.83
C LEU A 72 12.39 -6.59 -11.35
N ILE A 73 13.40 -6.72 -10.49
CA ILE A 73 14.80 -6.41 -10.79
C ILE A 73 15.73 -7.58 -10.40
N PRO A 74 16.90 -7.73 -11.05
CA PRO A 74 17.50 -6.83 -12.06
C PRO A 74 16.81 -6.89 -13.42
N LEU A 75 16.14 -7.99 -13.75
CA LEU A 75 15.27 -8.12 -14.92
C LEU A 75 13.93 -8.71 -14.49
N VAL A 76 12.86 -8.25 -15.13
CA VAL A 76 11.49 -8.62 -14.75
C VAL A 76 11.17 -10.09 -15.00
N HIS A 77 10.49 -10.73 -14.05
CA HIS A 77 9.93 -12.06 -14.16
C HIS A 77 8.42 -11.98 -14.43
N LYS A 78 8.04 -11.73 -15.69
CA LYS A 78 6.64 -11.48 -16.10
C LYS A 78 5.68 -12.66 -15.84
N ASP A 79 6.20 -13.86 -15.57
CA ASP A 79 5.42 -15.05 -15.20
C ASP A 79 4.91 -15.00 -13.75
N LYS A 80 5.42 -14.08 -12.91
CA LYS A 80 4.97 -13.89 -11.52
C LYS A 80 3.68 -13.10 -11.48
N VAL A 81 2.58 -13.81 -11.65
CA VAL A 81 1.21 -13.27 -11.56
C VAL A 81 0.49 -13.96 -10.41
N TYR A 82 -0.24 -13.17 -9.63
CA TYR A 82 -0.97 -13.57 -8.44
C TYR A 82 -2.41 -13.07 -8.52
N ASN A 83 -3.30 -13.63 -7.70
CA ASN A 83 -4.71 -13.25 -7.66
C ASN A 83 -5.18 -13.04 -6.20
N MET A 84 -5.86 -11.92 -5.92
CA MET A 84 -6.29 -11.58 -4.56
C MET A 84 -7.29 -12.58 -3.96
N ASN A 85 -8.14 -13.22 -4.77
CA ASN A 85 -9.04 -14.27 -4.27
C ASN A 85 -8.25 -15.49 -3.79
N THR A 86 -7.21 -15.89 -4.54
CA THR A 86 -6.30 -16.97 -4.10
C THR A 86 -5.56 -16.57 -2.82
N VAL A 87 -5.03 -15.36 -2.76
CA VAL A 87 -4.36 -14.83 -1.56
C VAL A 87 -5.30 -14.88 -0.36
N SER A 88 -6.56 -14.44 -0.47
CA SER A 88 -7.51 -14.46 0.64
C SER A 88 -7.74 -15.87 1.23
N LYS A 89 -7.71 -16.91 0.38
CA LYS A 89 -7.84 -18.31 0.78
C LYS A 89 -6.60 -18.80 1.53
N GLU A 90 -5.40 -18.45 1.04
CA GLU A 90 -4.14 -18.75 1.73
C GLU A 90 -4.02 -18.04 3.08
N LEU A 91 -4.59 -16.84 3.17
CA LEU A 91 -4.74 -16.09 4.41
C LEU A 91 -5.84 -16.63 5.32
N GLU A 92 -6.48 -17.75 5.00
CA GLU A 92 -7.60 -18.31 5.80
C GLU A 92 -8.68 -17.27 6.12
N LEU A 93 -8.89 -16.33 5.19
CA LEU A 93 -9.82 -15.23 5.29
C LEU A 93 -10.57 -15.06 3.95
N PRO A 94 -11.31 -16.08 3.47
CA PRO A 94 -12.13 -15.93 2.28
C PRO A 94 -13.16 -14.79 2.49
N GLY A 95 -13.41 -13.99 1.46
CA GLY A 95 -14.21 -12.77 1.59
C GLY A 95 -13.50 -11.61 2.30
N ALA A 96 -12.17 -11.65 2.43
CA ALA A 96 -11.37 -10.54 2.95
C ALA A 96 -11.56 -9.28 2.12
N PHE A 97 -11.57 -8.14 2.80
CA PHE A 97 -11.23 -6.85 2.22
C PHE A 97 -9.71 -6.65 2.28
N ILE A 98 -9.12 -6.31 1.12
CA ILE A 98 -7.69 -6.17 0.92
C ILE A 98 -7.39 -4.77 0.34
N LEU A 99 -6.43 -4.07 0.96
CA LEU A 99 -5.84 -2.83 0.46
C LEU A 99 -4.31 -2.87 0.53
N GLY A 100 -3.61 -1.94 -0.13
CA GLY A 100 -2.16 -1.83 0.03
C GLY A 100 -1.44 -1.18 -1.14
N ALA A 101 -0.33 -1.80 -1.57
CA ALA A 101 0.49 -1.32 -2.67
C ALA A 101 1.06 -2.51 -3.46
N GLY A 102 1.09 -2.43 -4.78
CA GLY A 102 1.65 -3.49 -5.62
C GLY A 102 1.80 -3.06 -7.07
N ALA A 103 2.22 -3.98 -7.93
CA ALA A 103 2.28 -3.76 -9.38
C ALA A 103 1.07 -4.39 -10.08
N VAL A 104 0.59 -3.76 -11.15
CA VAL A 104 -0.48 -4.35 -11.97
C VAL A 104 0.01 -5.65 -12.64
N SER A 105 -0.92 -6.56 -12.93
CA SER A 105 -0.62 -7.70 -13.80
C SER A 105 -0.36 -7.20 -15.22
N PHE A 106 0.90 -7.25 -15.67
CA PHE A 106 1.26 -6.94 -17.06
C PHE A 106 0.48 -7.82 -18.05
N LYS A 107 0.19 -9.07 -17.68
CA LYS A 107 -0.59 -10.00 -18.51
C LYS A 107 -2.03 -9.53 -18.74
N THR A 108 -2.62 -8.87 -17.74
CA THR A 108 -3.99 -8.34 -17.81
C THR A 108 -4.00 -6.96 -18.46
N VAL A 109 -3.17 -6.05 -17.96
CA VAL A 109 -3.22 -4.63 -18.33
C VAL A 109 -2.49 -4.35 -19.65
N GLY A 110 -1.55 -5.22 -20.05
CA GLY A 110 -0.73 -5.08 -21.26
C GLY A 110 0.42 -4.08 -21.11
N MET A 111 0.60 -3.49 -19.93
CA MET A 111 1.67 -2.57 -19.58
C MET A 111 1.99 -2.70 -18.08
N ASN A 112 3.13 -2.14 -17.69
CA ASN A 112 3.50 -1.98 -16.29
C ASN A 112 2.77 -0.77 -15.68
N GLY A 113 2.67 -0.74 -14.35
CA GLY A 113 1.98 0.31 -13.62
C GLY A 113 1.82 0.00 -12.13
N GLU A 114 1.51 1.05 -11.38
CA GLU A 114 1.31 0.98 -9.93
C GLU A 114 -0.14 0.59 -9.64
N LEU A 115 -0.36 -0.41 -8.79
CA LEU A 115 -1.68 -0.84 -8.35
C LEU A 115 -1.97 -0.30 -6.94
N MET A 116 -3.18 0.21 -6.73
CA MET A 116 -3.75 0.61 -5.44
C MET A 116 -4.93 -0.33 -5.11
N PRO A 117 -4.68 -1.50 -4.50
CA PRO A 117 -5.71 -2.50 -4.25
C PRO A 117 -6.85 -1.98 -3.37
N LEU A 118 -8.08 -2.25 -3.77
CA LEU A 118 -9.31 -2.07 -2.96
C LEU A 118 -10.26 -3.21 -3.29
N VAL A 119 -9.91 -4.42 -2.85
CA VAL A 119 -10.60 -5.65 -3.26
C VAL A 119 -11.35 -6.24 -2.09
N LEU A 120 -12.68 -6.32 -2.19
CA LEU A 120 -13.45 -7.27 -1.40
C LEU A 120 -13.46 -8.60 -2.17
N THR A 121 -12.73 -9.58 -1.68
CA THR A 121 -12.54 -10.87 -2.36
C THR A 121 -13.82 -11.70 -2.36
N GLU A 122 -13.88 -12.70 -3.24
CA GLU A 122 -15.02 -13.58 -3.35
C GLU A 122 -15.26 -14.37 -2.04
N SER A 123 -16.53 -14.61 -1.73
CA SER A 123 -16.97 -15.55 -0.69
C SER A 123 -18.03 -16.48 -1.27
N GLU A 124 -18.44 -17.52 -0.54
CA GLU A 124 -19.31 -18.59 -1.04
C GLU A 124 -20.54 -18.08 -1.82
N ASP A 125 -21.14 -16.97 -1.38
CA ASP A 125 -22.37 -16.42 -1.97
C ASP A 125 -22.19 -15.05 -2.66
N LYS A 126 -20.97 -14.51 -2.73
CA LYS A 126 -20.73 -13.15 -3.22
C LYS A 126 -19.53 -13.07 -4.16
N PRO A 127 -19.71 -12.53 -5.39
CA PRO A 127 -18.58 -12.28 -6.27
C PRO A 127 -17.66 -11.22 -5.67
N ALA A 128 -16.40 -11.24 -6.09
CA ALA A 128 -15.44 -10.23 -5.72
C ALA A 128 -15.88 -8.83 -6.21
N VAL A 129 -15.60 -7.80 -5.41
CA VAL A 129 -15.75 -6.40 -5.78
C VAL A 129 -14.38 -5.77 -5.81
N ASN A 130 -13.91 -5.44 -7.02
CA ASN A 130 -12.62 -4.81 -7.24
C ASN A 130 -12.81 -3.29 -7.42
N GLY A 131 -12.62 -2.52 -6.35
CA GLY A 131 -12.64 -1.06 -6.36
C GLY A 131 -11.27 -0.42 -6.60
N SER A 132 -10.27 -1.21 -7.01
CA SER A 132 -8.88 -0.75 -7.11
C SER A 132 -8.69 0.36 -8.13
N TYR A 133 -7.61 1.10 -7.97
CA TYR A 133 -7.10 2.02 -8.98
C TYR A 133 -5.74 1.53 -9.47
N PHE A 134 -5.34 1.99 -10.65
CA PHE A 134 -3.97 1.85 -11.09
C PHE A 134 -3.47 3.12 -11.76
N SER A 135 -2.17 3.35 -11.69
CA SER A 135 -1.50 4.51 -12.26
C SER A 135 -0.42 4.08 -13.25
N SER A 136 -0.37 4.77 -14.39
CA SER A 136 0.66 4.63 -15.41
C SER A 136 1.12 6.01 -15.89
N ILE A 137 2.12 6.04 -16.76
CA ILE A 137 2.58 7.29 -17.38
C ILE A 137 1.85 7.46 -18.70
N ASN A 138 1.16 8.59 -18.89
CA ASN A 138 0.51 8.92 -20.14
C ASN A 138 1.55 9.06 -21.26
N PRO A 139 1.48 8.28 -22.35
CA PRO A 139 2.47 8.34 -23.42
C PRO A 139 2.40 9.65 -24.23
N VAL A 140 1.30 10.42 -24.12
CA VAL A 140 1.10 11.66 -24.87
C VAL A 140 1.82 12.84 -24.20
N ASP A 141 1.67 13.01 -22.89
CA ASP A 141 2.16 14.18 -22.17
C ASP A 141 3.08 13.86 -20.97
N GLY A 142 3.40 12.59 -20.74
CA GLY A 142 4.31 12.16 -19.68
C GLY A 142 3.73 12.25 -18.26
N LYS A 143 2.48 12.70 -18.09
CA LYS A 143 1.86 12.87 -16.77
C LYS A 143 1.37 11.54 -16.18
N CYS A 144 1.06 11.54 -14.89
CA CYS A 144 0.39 10.40 -14.28
C CYS A 144 -1.04 10.27 -14.83
N LEU A 145 -1.34 9.10 -15.37
CA LEU A 145 -2.67 8.65 -15.75
C LEU A 145 -3.16 7.64 -14.71
N GLN A 146 -4.18 8.04 -13.95
CA GLN A 146 -4.83 7.16 -12.98
C GLN A 146 -6.19 6.72 -13.52
N GLU A 147 -6.48 5.43 -13.41
CA GLU A 147 -7.71 4.82 -13.90
C GLU A 147 -8.31 3.91 -12.82
N LYS A 148 -9.65 3.77 -12.84
CA LYS A 148 -10.32 2.79 -11.99
C LYS A 148 -10.22 1.42 -12.65
N TYR A 149 -9.71 0.44 -11.92
CA TYR A 149 -9.41 -0.89 -12.46
C TYR A 149 -10.65 -1.57 -13.06
N SER A 150 -11.79 -1.50 -12.35
CA SER A 150 -13.06 -2.11 -12.74
C SER A 150 -13.69 -1.54 -14.01
N GLU A 151 -13.23 -0.38 -14.50
CA GLU A 151 -13.74 0.21 -15.75
C GLU A 151 -13.15 -0.48 -16.99
N ARG A 152 -12.05 -1.24 -16.81
CA ARG A 152 -11.32 -1.88 -17.90
C ARG A 152 -11.16 -3.39 -17.72
N PHE A 153 -11.09 -3.86 -16.48
CA PHE A 153 -10.77 -5.24 -16.15
C PHE A 153 -11.69 -5.77 -15.06
N SER A 154 -11.96 -7.08 -15.08
CA SER A 154 -12.89 -7.72 -14.14
C SER A 154 -12.24 -8.74 -13.21
N ASP A 155 -10.96 -9.06 -13.40
CA ASP A 155 -10.23 -9.97 -12.52
C ASP A 155 -9.68 -9.26 -11.27
N CYS A 156 -8.89 -9.98 -10.48
CA CYS A 156 -8.23 -9.50 -9.27
C CYS A 156 -6.74 -9.82 -9.30
N ASP A 157 -6.15 -9.80 -10.49
CA ASP A 157 -4.76 -10.17 -10.70
C ASP A 157 -3.82 -8.99 -10.43
N PHE A 158 -2.66 -9.32 -9.88
CA PHE A 158 -1.53 -8.40 -9.73
C PHE A 158 -0.23 -9.11 -10.11
N GLY A 159 0.79 -8.34 -10.44
CA GLY A 159 2.08 -8.84 -10.92
C GLY A 159 3.19 -8.58 -9.92
N LEU A 160 4.22 -9.43 -9.94
CA LEU A 160 5.55 -9.25 -9.33
C LEU A 160 5.57 -9.17 -7.80
N LEU A 161 4.88 -8.19 -7.21
CA LEU A 161 4.89 -7.89 -5.80
C LEU A 161 3.58 -7.22 -5.34
N ALA A 162 3.20 -7.50 -4.11
CA ALA A 162 2.21 -6.70 -3.39
C ALA A 162 2.42 -6.78 -1.88
N ASN A 163 2.28 -5.63 -1.22
CA ASN A 163 2.27 -5.48 0.23
C ASN A 163 0.88 -5.06 0.65
N LEU A 164 0.20 -5.93 1.40
CA LEU A 164 -1.25 -5.91 1.57
C LEU A 164 -1.63 -5.93 3.04
N PHE A 165 -2.70 -5.21 3.36
CA PHE A 165 -3.46 -5.34 4.59
C PHE A 165 -4.80 -6.00 4.27
N ALA A 166 -5.08 -7.12 4.93
CA ALA A 166 -6.31 -7.88 4.79
C ALA A 166 -7.11 -7.86 6.10
N CYS A 167 -8.43 -7.71 6.01
CA CYS A 167 -9.34 -7.75 7.16
C CYS A 167 -10.76 -8.17 6.72
N GLU A 168 -11.70 -8.29 7.66
CA GLU A 168 -13.11 -8.60 7.37
C GLU A 168 -13.93 -7.37 6.90
N GLY A 169 -13.32 -6.18 6.83
CA GLY A 169 -13.98 -4.94 6.37
C GLY A 169 -15.06 -4.40 7.32
N LYS A 170 -15.05 -4.82 8.60
CA LYS A 170 -16.10 -4.49 9.57
C LYS A 170 -15.86 -3.10 10.20
N PRO A 171 -16.93 -2.42 10.65
CA PRO A 171 -16.81 -1.30 11.59
C PRO A 171 -16.15 -1.75 12.90
N GLY A 172 -15.61 -0.80 13.65
CA GLY A 172 -15.03 -1.02 14.97
C GLY A 172 -13.99 0.04 15.31
N LYS A 173 -13.28 -0.17 16.42
CA LYS A 173 -12.24 0.74 16.88
C LYS A 173 -10.96 0.62 16.06
N VAL A 174 -10.39 1.76 15.71
CA VAL A 174 -9.13 1.93 14.98
C VAL A 174 -8.29 3.02 15.64
N ILE A 175 -7.03 3.15 15.22
CA ILE A 175 -6.17 4.26 15.60
C ILE A 175 -6.39 5.40 14.59
N GLU A 176 -6.95 6.52 15.04
CA GLU A 176 -7.02 7.76 14.27
C GLU A 176 -5.72 8.54 14.46
N ILE A 177 -5.07 8.90 13.36
CA ILE A 177 -3.81 9.65 13.35
C ILE A 177 -4.01 10.98 12.64
N ARG A 178 -3.69 12.08 13.33
CA ARG A 178 -3.67 13.43 12.76
C ARG A 178 -2.29 14.03 12.98
N ALA A 179 -1.62 14.39 11.90
CA ALA A 179 -0.30 15.03 11.95
C ALA A 179 -0.22 16.17 10.92
N SER A 180 0.34 17.30 11.31
CA SER A 180 0.52 18.48 10.44
C SER A 180 1.81 19.22 10.72
N ARG A 181 2.24 20.01 9.72
CA ARG A 181 3.47 20.84 9.77
C ARG A 181 4.69 19.99 10.15
N ARG A 182 5.14 19.16 9.21
CA ARG A 182 6.35 18.35 9.36
C ARG A 182 7.55 19.25 9.64
N LYS A 183 8.27 18.98 10.73
CA LYS A 183 9.47 19.70 11.19
C LYS A 183 10.74 18.84 11.16
N GLY A 184 10.60 17.52 11.04
CA GLY A 184 11.72 16.58 10.87
C GLY A 184 11.80 16.01 9.45
N GLU A 185 12.77 15.12 9.24
CA GLU A 185 13.10 14.59 7.91
C GLU A 185 12.20 13.43 7.48
N GLU A 186 11.56 12.74 8.43
CA GLU A 186 10.83 11.50 8.16
C GLU A 186 9.48 11.74 7.50
N SER A 187 9.08 10.86 6.58
CA SER A 187 7.69 10.79 6.13
C SER A 187 6.76 10.38 7.29
N LEU A 188 5.44 10.52 7.12
CA LEU A 188 4.47 10.05 8.12
C LEU A 188 4.66 8.55 8.42
N VAL A 189 4.76 7.74 7.37
CA VAL A 189 4.91 6.27 7.45
C VAL A 189 6.25 5.91 8.09
N SER A 190 7.34 6.51 7.65
CA SER A 190 8.68 6.23 8.18
C SER A 190 8.81 6.63 9.65
N CYS A 191 8.19 7.76 10.04
CA CYS A 191 8.14 8.18 11.44
C CYS A 191 7.39 7.16 12.30
N MET A 192 6.22 6.69 11.87
CA MET A 192 5.45 5.68 12.60
C MET A 192 6.19 4.35 12.70
N ARG A 193 6.76 3.85 11.58
CA ARG A 193 7.51 2.60 11.56
C ARG A 193 8.73 2.65 12.49
N LYS A 194 9.56 3.70 12.39
CA LYS A 194 10.74 3.89 13.24
C LYS A 194 10.36 3.99 14.72
N THR A 195 9.27 4.70 15.03
CA THR A 195 8.74 4.80 16.39
C THR A 195 8.36 3.42 16.95
N MET A 196 7.67 2.59 16.17
CA MET A 196 7.34 1.22 16.58
C MET A 196 8.59 0.37 16.74
N GLU A 197 9.57 0.47 15.84
CA GLU A 197 10.83 -0.26 15.93
C GLU A 197 11.59 0.08 17.21
N GLU A 198 11.76 1.37 17.50
CA GLU A 198 12.47 1.85 18.70
C GLU A 198 11.78 1.42 19.99
N HIS A 199 10.45 1.42 20.03
CA HIS A 199 9.68 1.09 21.22
C HIS A 199 9.60 -0.42 21.48
N TYR A 200 9.30 -1.20 20.44
CA TYR A 200 9.03 -2.63 20.55
C TYR A 200 10.27 -3.52 20.40
N GLY A 201 11.39 -2.95 19.93
CA GLY A 201 12.68 -3.61 19.87
C GLY A 201 12.67 -4.87 18.99
N ASP A 202 12.90 -6.00 19.63
CA ASP A 202 12.91 -7.35 19.05
C ASP A 202 11.52 -7.91 18.72
N LYS A 203 10.45 -7.26 19.20
CA LYS A 203 9.08 -7.62 18.86
C LYS A 203 8.64 -6.94 17.55
N THR A 204 8.44 -7.74 16.50
CA THR A 204 7.84 -7.26 15.25
C THR A 204 6.39 -6.82 15.48
N VAL A 205 6.08 -5.59 15.09
CA VAL A 205 4.73 -5.01 15.08
C VAL A 205 4.45 -4.51 13.67
N ALA A 206 3.23 -4.68 13.18
CA ALA A 206 2.85 -4.22 11.85
C ALA A 206 1.59 -3.36 11.91
N LEU A 207 1.49 -2.41 10.98
CA LEU A 207 0.37 -1.51 10.84
C LEU A 207 -0.03 -1.42 9.36
N GLY A 208 -1.33 -1.45 9.11
CA GLY A 208 -1.89 -1.28 7.77
C GLY A 208 -3.19 -0.50 7.84
N GLY A 209 -3.51 0.21 6.76
CA GLY A 209 -4.74 0.99 6.67
C GLY A 209 -4.66 2.09 5.62
N THR A 210 -5.46 3.13 5.82
CA THR A 210 -5.52 4.28 4.92
C THR A 210 -5.36 5.60 5.67
N PHE A 211 -4.78 6.60 4.99
CA PHE A 211 -4.72 7.97 5.47
C PHE A 211 -4.91 8.93 4.29
N ILE A 212 -5.21 10.19 4.58
CA ILE A 212 -5.41 11.22 3.56
C ILE A 212 -4.37 12.30 3.75
N ILE A 213 -3.63 12.63 2.68
CA ILE A 213 -2.88 13.88 2.62
C ILE A 213 -3.89 14.98 2.31
N GLN A 214 -4.37 15.66 3.35
CA GLN A 214 -5.45 16.66 3.22
C GLN A 214 -4.96 18.00 2.63
N LYS A 215 -3.69 18.34 2.83
CA LYS A 215 -3.05 19.56 2.34
C LYS A 215 -1.58 19.31 2.03
N GLY A 216 -1.03 20.08 1.10
CA GLY A 216 0.36 19.97 0.68
C GLY A 216 0.53 19.11 -0.57
N LYS A 217 1.75 18.64 -0.78
CA LYS A 217 2.13 17.83 -1.95
C LYS A 217 2.96 16.62 -1.52
N ALA A 218 2.94 15.57 -2.31
CA ALA A 218 3.70 14.36 -2.11
C ALA A 218 4.58 14.07 -3.33
N LYS A 219 5.84 13.68 -3.09
CA LYS A 219 6.69 13.09 -4.14
C LYS A 219 6.33 11.61 -4.26
N ILE A 220 5.94 11.19 -5.45
CA ILE A 220 5.67 9.80 -5.78
C ILE A 220 6.55 9.35 -6.94
N HIS A 221 6.56 8.05 -7.23
CA HIS A 221 7.06 7.55 -8.50
C HIS A 221 6.02 6.67 -9.18
N ILE A 222 6.20 6.48 -10.48
CA ILE A 222 5.47 5.53 -11.31
C ILE A 222 6.49 4.82 -12.18
N MET A 223 6.42 3.50 -12.24
CA MET A 223 7.22 2.72 -13.16
C MET A 223 6.85 3.03 -14.63
N PRO A 224 7.84 3.14 -15.53
CA PRO A 224 7.62 3.16 -16.98
C PRO A 224 6.68 2.02 -17.45
N GLN A 225 5.82 2.31 -18.46
CA GLN A 225 4.88 1.34 -19.04
C GLN A 225 5.58 0.08 -19.56
N GLU A 226 6.81 0.23 -20.06
CA GLU A 226 7.68 -0.89 -20.43
C GLU A 226 8.73 -1.17 -19.36
N PHE A 227 8.94 -2.44 -19.05
CA PHE A 227 10.02 -2.85 -18.16
C PHE A 227 11.39 -2.56 -18.79
N SER A 228 12.41 -2.35 -17.95
CA SER A 228 13.78 -2.17 -18.43
C SER A 228 14.23 -3.36 -19.27
N SER A 229 14.79 -3.08 -20.46
CA SER A 229 15.41 -4.08 -21.32
C SER A 229 16.82 -4.44 -20.88
N CYS A 230 17.44 -3.64 -20.01
CA CYS A 230 18.75 -3.90 -19.42
C CYS A 230 18.65 -4.13 -17.89
N PRO A 231 19.57 -4.91 -17.30
CA PRO A 231 19.58 -5.16 -15.87
C PRO A 231 19.69 -3.88 -15.03
N LEU A 232 18.79 -3.70 -14.06
CA LEU A 232 18.87 -2.66 -13.02
C LEU A 232 19.57 -3.25 -11.79
N ASN A 233 20.87 -3.03 -11.65
CA ASN A 233 21.68 -3.72 -10.64
C ASN A 233 21.86 -2.91 -9.34
N THR A 234 21.60 -1.61 -9.39
CA THR A 234 21.82 -0.69 -8.28
C THR A 234 20.58 0.13 -7.98
N ASN A 235 20.50 0.69 -6.76
CA ASN A 235 19.45 1.65 -6.40
C ASN A 235 19.46 2.88 -7.32
N GLU A 236 20.64 3.29 -7.82
CA GLU A 236 20.77 4.38 -8.78
C GLU A 236 20.13 4.00 -10.13
N ASP A 237 20.37 2.80 -10.64
CA ASP A 237 19.73 2.30 -11.87
C ASP A 237 18.21 2.33 -11.74
N VAL A 238 17.68 1.83 -10.62
CA VAL A 238 16.24 1.84 -10.33
C VAL A 238 15.70 3.25 -10.25
N ASN A 239 16.36 4.15 -9.51
CA ASN A 239 15.92 5.53 -9.37
C ASN A 239 15.93 6.31 -10.70
N ASN A 240 16.88 6.00 -11.59
CA ASN A 240 16.96 6.60 -12.93
C ASN A 240 15.90 6.04 -13.88
N TRP A 241 15.50 4.78 -13.71
CA TRP A 241 14.43 4.15 -14.48
C TRP A 241 13.04 4.65 -14.06
N LEU A 242 12.81 4.80 -12.75
CA LEU A 242 11.55 5.31 -12.20
C LEU A 242 11.27 6.77 -12.60
N LYS A 243 10.00 7.09 -12.90
CA LYS A 243 9.58 8.48 -13.13
C LYS A 243 8.96 9.06 -11.87
N HIS A 244 9.46 10.22 -11.44
CA HIS A 244 9.04 10.87 -10.21
C HIS A 244 8.09 12.03 -10.49
N PHE A 245 7.07 12.18 -9.64
CA PHE A 245 6.01 13.18 -9.77
C PHE A 245 5.77 13.90 -8.45
N GLU A 246 5.26 15.13 -8.54
CA GLU A 246 4.75 15.86 -7.39
C GLU A 246 3.22 15.95 -7.48
N VAL A 247 2.53 15.32 -6.54
CA VAL A 247 1.06 15.22 -6.51
C VAL A 247 0.49 16.09 -5.41
N SER A 248 -0.52 16.90 -5.74
CA SER A 248 -1.19 17.76 -4.76
C SER A 248 -2.29 17.01 -4.01
N ALA A 249 -2.51 17.41 -2.76
CA ALA A 249 -3.68 16.99 -2.00
C ALA A 249 -5.02 17.40 -2.67
N PRO A 250 -6.13 16.69 -2.40
CA PRO A 250 -6.24 15.52 -1.53
C PRO A 250 -5.75 14.22 -2.21
N LEU A 251 -4.92 13.45 -1.49
CA LEU A 251 -4.46 12.12 -1.90
C LEU A 251 -4.85 11.09 -0.85
N ILE A 252 -5.54 10.03 -1.27
CA ILE A 252 -5.94 8.90 -0.41
C ILE A 252 -4.86 7.84 -0.52
N CYS A 253 -4.14 7.61 0.57
CA CYS A 253 -3.02 6.69 0.61
C CYS A 253 -3.41 5.39 1.30
N GLN A 254 -2.84 4.29 0.84
CA GLN A 254 -2.94 2.96 1.42
C GLN A 254 -1.54 2.54 1.81
N SER A 255 -1.34 2.19 3.08
CA SER A 255 -0.02 1.93 3.62
C SER A 255 0.02 0.61 4.35
N VAL A 256 1.13 -0.09 4.16
CA VAL A 256 1.54 -1.27 4.91
C VAL A 256 2.94 -1.01 5.43
N MET A 257 3.13 -1.23 6.72
CA MET A 257 4.44 -1.10 7.36
C MET A 257 4.66 -2.15 8.43
N VAL A 258 5.90 -2.58 8.58
CA VAL A 258 6.35 -3.54 9.58
C VAL A 258 7.54 -2.92 10.30
N SER A 259 7.53 -2.89 11.65
CA SER A 259 8.56 -2.24 12.45
C SER A 259 9.96 -2.80 12.14
N ARG A 260 10.05 -4.12 12.01
CA ARG A 260 11.26 -4.90 11.77
C ARG A 260 10.94 -6.19 11.03
N ASP A 261 11.78 -6.55 10.08
CA ASP A 261 11.72 -7.84 9.40
C ASP A 261 12.17 -8.97 10.35
N PRO A 262 11.32 -9.98 10.62
CA PRO A 262 11.69 -11.15 11.43
C PRO A 262 12.54 -12.18 10.67
N GLY A 263 13.03 -11.86 9.48
CA GLY A 263 13.86 -12.75 8.64
C GLY A 263 13.11 -13.36 7.47
N LEU A 264 12.07 -12.69 6.98
CA LEU A 264 11.18 -13.13 5.91
C LEU A 264 11.34 -12.32 4.61
N ASP A 265 12.35 -11.44 4.54
CA ASP A 265 12.58 -10.54 3.42
C ASP A 265 11.40 -9.58 3.18
N LEU A 266 10.85 -9.04 4.28
CA LEU A 266 9.66 -8.19 4.22
C LEU A 266 9.99 -6.80 3.67
N ARG A 267 9.09 -6.26 2.86
CA ARG A 267 9.09 -4.83 2.55
C ARG A 267 8.60 -4.04 3.77
N LEU A 268 9.52 -3.38 4.46
CA LEU A 268 9.24 -2.68 5.72
C LEU A 268 8.24 -1.52 5.60
N GLU A 269 8.22 -0.83 4.46
CA GLU A 269 7.30 0.28 4.17
C GLU A 269 6.89 0.21 2.70
N HIS A 270 5.59 0.22 2.44
CA HIS A 270 5.07 0.40 1.09
C HIS A 270 3.75 1.16 1.11
N THR A 271 3.67 2.23 0.34
CA THR A 271 2.49 3.11 0.30
C THR A 271 2.23 3.55 -1.11
N HIS A 272 1.06 3.22 -1.64
CA HIS A 272 0.52 3.81 -2.87
C HIS A 272 -0.66 4.72 -2.53
N GLY A 273 -1.08 5.56 -3.47
CA GLY A 273 -2.20 6.45 -3.27
C GLY A 273 -2.92 6.79 -4.55
N PHE A 274 -4.17 7.20 -4.41
CA PHE A 274 -5.04 7.61 -5.49
C PHE A 274 -5.82 8.87 -5.12
N SER A 275 -6.32 9.60 -6.12
CA SER A 275 -7.16 10.78 -5.93
C SER A 275 -8.43 10.72 -6.77
N HIS A 276 -9.47 11.45 -6.36
CA HIS A 276 -10.69 11.63 -7.16
C HIS A 276 -10.60 12.85 -8.10
N HIS A 277 -9.49 13.58 -8.08
CA HIS A 277 -9.26 14.76 -8.92
C HIS A 277 -8.20 14.48 -9.98
N VAL A 278 -8.55 14.77 -11.23
CA VAL A 278 -7.73 14.55 -12.43
C VAL A 278 -6.79 15.74 -12.63
N ASP A 279 -5.71 15.86 -11.84
CA ASP A 279 -4.62 16.81 -12.14
C ASP A 279 -3.33 16.41 -11.40
N LEU A 280 -2.51 15.58 -12.05
CA LEU A 280 -1.19 15.17 -11.58
C LEU A 280 -0.13 15.73 -12.53
N THR A 281 0.59 16.77 -12.11
CA THR A 281 1.60 17.45 -12.93
C THR A 281 3.01 16.89 -12.64
N GLU A 282 3.83 16.74 -13.68
CA GLU A 282 5.24 16.30 -13.58
C GLU A 282 6.11 17.31 -12.82
N ASP A 283 7.00 16.83 -11.94
CA ASP A 283 7.99 17.68 -11.25
C ASP A 283 9.22 17.87 -12.14
N ASN A 284 9.28 19.00 -12.84
CA ASN A 284 10.39 19.32 -13.76
C ASN A 284 11.67 19.80 -13.04
N ARG A 285 11.80 19.65 -11.72
CA ARG A 285 13.04 19.98 -11.02
C ARG A 285 14.05 18.84 -11.13
N ARG A 286 14.87 18.92 -12.19
CA ARG A 286 16.17 18.23 -12.25
C ARG A 286 16.97 18.60 -10.99
N VAL A 287 17.41 17.58 -10.26
CA VAL A 287 18.39 17.73 -9.18
C VAL A 287 19.62 18.40 -9.77
N SER A 288 19.92 19.62 -9.32
CA SER A 288 21.23 20.26 -9.43
C SER A 288 22.04 19.96 -8.19
#